data_AF-A0A7J2NS90-F1
#
_entry.id   AF-A0A7J2NS90-F1
#
_cell.length_a   1.000
_cell.length_b   1.000
_cell.length_c   1.000
_cell.angle_alpha   90.00
_cell.angle_beta   90.00
_cell.angle_gamma   90.00
#
_symmetry.space_group_name_H-M   'P 1'
#
loop_
_entity.id
_entity.type
_entity.pdbx_description
1 polymer ?
#
loop_
_entity_poly.entity_id
_entity_poly.type
_entity_poly.pdbx_seq_one_letter_code
_entity_poly.pdbx_strand_id
1 'polypeptide(L)'
;MEVKVFVGDYISAMQELRSEGYSPMTVQDVAKKRLEVLASGNKKKTSQFWDISQNTTSAVAYFKDEIKIIPNCEILTNIDYDAEILNGALVLTEDQYKQLPGKTFKHSELMTNTQMTRIDRAKAHPVLQELLGDDLEPYVDAVFDKVKKSYGTDKA
;
A
#
# COMPACT_ATOMS: atom_id res chain seq x y z
N MET A 1 -18.43 -0.24 -7.70
CA MET A 1 -18.06 -0.71 -6.36
C MET A 1 -18.34 0.41 -5.37
N GLU A 2 -19.19 0.17 -4.38
CA GLU A 2 -19.42 1.09 -3.27
C GLU A 2 -18.22 1.02 -2.33
N VAL A 3 -17.73 2.18 -1.86
CA VAL A 3 -16.57 2.25 -0.95
C VAL A 3 -17.03 2.92 0.33
N LYS A 4 -16.77 2.27 1.47
CA LYS A 4 -17.03 2.78 2.81
C LYS A 4 -15.70 2.98 3.55
N VAL A 5 -15.63 4.05 4.33
CA VAL A 5 -14.45 4.37 5.16
C VAL A 5 -14.72 3.85 6.57
N PHE A 6 -13.79 3.04 7.07
CA PHE A 6 -13.76 2.54 8.44
C PHE A 6 -12.61 3.24 9.18
N VAL A 7 -12.89 3.81 10.35
CA VAL A 7 -11.95 4.65 11.09
C VAL A 7 -11.70 4.04 12.47
N GLY A 8 -10.44 3.84 12.83
CA GLY A 8 -10.05 3.27 14.11
C GLY A 8 -8.64 2.68 14.03
N ASP A 9 -8.25 1.94 15.06
CA ASP A 9 -7.09 1.04 14.96
C ASP A 9 -7.34 -0.04 13.89
N TYR A 10 -6.26 -0.60 13.35
CA TYR A 10 -6.35 -1.53 12.22
C TYR A 10 -7.19 -2.77 12.54
N ILE A 11 -7.06 -3.32 13.75
CA ILE A 11 -7.74 -4.56 14.15
C ILE A 11 -9.24 -4.31 14.26
N SER A 12 -9.65 -3.28 14.99
CA SER A 12 -11.08 -2.95 15.16
C SER A 12 -11.74 -2.59 13.83
N ALA A 13 -11.06 -1.83 12.96
CA ALA A 13 -11.58 -1.48 11.64
C ALA A 13 -11.73 -2.71 10.72
N MET A 14 -10.78 -3.65 10.77
CA MET A 14 -10.86 -4.91 10.01
C MET A 14 -11.99 -5.82 10.50
N GLN A 15 -12.23 -5.88 11.81
CA GLN A 15 -13.38 -6.59 12.38
C GLN A 15 -14.71 -5.99 11.89
N GLU A 16 -14.85 -4.67 11.99
CA GLU A 16 -16.07 -3.95 11.60
C GLU A 16 -16.38 -4.14 10.11
N LEU A 17 -15.41 -3.90 9.23
CA LEU A 17 -15.64 -4.03 7.79
C LEU A 17 -16.04 -5.45 7.38
N ARG A 18 -15.43 -6.48 8.01
CA ARG A 18 -15.81 -7.88 7.75
C ARG A 18 -17.22 -8.17 8.25
N SER A 19 -17.59 -7.66 9.42
CA SER A 19 -18.94 -7.84 9.99
C SER A 19 -20.03 -7.23 9.11
N GLU A 20 -19.70 -6.17 8.38
CA GLU A 20 -20.58 -5.51 7.42
C GLU A 20 -20.53 -6.10 5.99
N GLY A 21 -19.72 -7.14 5.77
CA GLY A 21 -19.59 -7.80 4.48
C GLY A 21 -18.74 -7.06 3.44
N TYR A 22 -17.91 -6.10 3.87
CA TYR A 22 -16.93 -5.44 3.01
C TYR A 22 -15.62 -6.23 2.95
N SER A 23 -14.85 -5.99 1.89
CA SER A 23 -13.48 -6.49 1.76
C SER A 23 -12.51 -5.31 1.81
N PRO A 24 -11.37 -5.45 2.50
CA PRO A 24 -10.37 -4.40 2.55
C PRO A 24 -9.66 -4.25 1.20
N MET A 25 -9.13 -3.05 0.94
CA MET A 25 -8.43 -2.74 -0.32
C MET A 25 -6.94 -3.10 -0.22
N THR A 26 -6.37 -3.59 -1.32
CA THR A 26 -4.92 -3.70 -1.52
C THR A 26 -4.32 -2.34 -1.93
N VAL A 27 -2.98 -2.24 -1.96
CA VAL A 27 -2.29 -1.06 -2.52
C VAL A 27 -2.69 -0.83 -3.98
N GLN A 28 -2.86 -1.89 -4.77
CA GLN A 28 -3.31 -1.78 -6.16
C GLN A 28 -4.72 -1.20 -6.26
N ASP A 29 -5.66 -1.70 -5.44
CA ASP A 29 -7.04 -1.20 -5.44
C ASP A 29 -7.10 0.28 -5.05
N VAL A 30 -6.29 0.68 -4.05
CA VAL A 30 -6.17 2.09 -3.65
C VAL A 30 -5.62 2.94 -4.79
N ALA A 31 -4.57 2.48 -5.49
CA ALA A 31 -3.99 3.17 -6.62
C ALA A 31 -5.01 3.37 -7.76
N LYS A 32 -5.72 2.30 -8.15
CA LYS A 32 -6.83 2.35 -9.12
C LYS A 32 -7.87 3.37 -8.69
N LYS A 33 -8.30 3.32 -7.42
CA LYS A 33 -9.34 4.22 -6.93
C LYS A 33 -8.91 5.68 -6.95
N ARG A 34 -7.65 5.95 -6.61
CA ARG A 34 -7.03 7.27 -6.67
C ARG A 34 -7.00 7.81 -8.10
N LEU A 35 -6.63 6.99 -9.08
CA LEU A 35 -6.66 7.35 -10.49
C LEU A 35 -8.08 7.64 -10.98
N GLU A 36 -9.06 6.79 -10.63
CA GLU A 36 -10.47 6.99 -10.97
C GLU A 36 -11.02 8.33 -10.44
N VAL A 37 -10.78 8.63 -9.15
CA VAL A 37 -11.29 9.88 -8.57
C VAL A 37 -10.57 11.10 -9.13
N LEU A 38 -9.28 10.98 -9.47
CA LEU A 38 -8.53 12.05 -10.13
C LEU A 38 -9.11 12.34 -11.52
N ALA A 39 -9.34 11.31 -12.33
CA ALA A 39 -9.95 11.42 -13.65
C ALA A 39 -11.37 12.01 -13.60
N SER A 40 -12.11 11.78 -12.51
CA SER A 40 -13.47 12.33 -12.34
C SER A 40 -13.53 13.85 -12.13
N GLY A 41 -12.41 14.50 -11.79
CA GLY A 41 -12.36 15.93 -11.45
C GLY A 41 -13.09 16.32 -10.16
N ASN A 42 -13.65 15.36 -9.41
CA ASN A 42 -14.39 15.64 -8.18
C ASN A 42 -13.44 15.92 -7.02
N LYS A 43 -13.14 17.21 -6.80
CA LYS A 43 -12.22 17.67 -5.74
C LYS A 43 -12.52 17.09 -4.36
N LYS A 44 -13.80 16.98 -3.97
CA LYS A 44 -14.19 16.41 -2.67
C LYS A 44 -13.76 14.95 -2.56
N LYS A 45 -14.04 14.13 -3.59
CA LYS A 45 -13.60 12.72 -3.64
C LYS A 45 -12.08 12.62 -3.73
N THR A 46 -11.43 13.46 -4.53
CA THR A 46 -9.96 13.49 -4.60
C THR A 46 -9.35 13.70 -3.23
N SER A 47 -9.83 14.67 -2.44
CA SER A 47 -9.29 14.89 -1.09
C SER A 47 -9.59 13.74 -0.13
N GLN A 48 -10.74 13.08 -0.27
CA GLN A 48 -11.09 11.91 0.57
C GLN A 48 -10.24 10.66 0.30
N PHE A 49 -9.66 10.52 -0.89
CA PHE A 49 -8.90 9.31 -1.27
C PHE A 49 -7.40 9.56 -1.43
N TRP A 50 -7.01 10.77 -1.84
CA TRP A 50 -5.62 11.09 -2.13
C TRP A 50 -4.90 11.74 -0.94
N ASP A 51 -5.58 12.62 -0.20
CA ASP A 51 -4.93 13.46 0.82
C ASP A 51 -4.85 12.76 2.19
N ILE A 52 -5.29 11.50 2.29
CA ILE A 52 -5.26 10.70 3.50
C ILE A 52 -4.43 9.42 3.32
N SER A 53 -3.79 8.98 4.40
CA SER A 53 -3.19 7.65 4.49
C SER A 53 -4.28 6.60 4.63
N GLN A 54 -4.12 5.49 3.91
CA GLN A 54 -5.04 4.36 3.94
C GLN A 54 -4.25 3.12 4.31
N ASN A 55 -4.71 2.40 5.33
CA ASN A 55 -4.17 1.07 5.60
C ASN A 55 -4.71 0.10 4.55
N THR A 56 -3.89 -0.87 4.16
CA THR A 56 -4.22 -1.86 3.13
C THR A 56 -3.96 -3.26 3.66
N THR A 57 -4.35 -4.29 2.90
CA THR A 57 -3.92 -5.68 3.17
C THR A 57 -2.65 -6.07 2.45
N SER A 58 -2.08 -5.20 1.61
CA SER A 58 -0.75 -5.46 1.08
C SER A 58 0.28 -5.33 2.21
N ALA A 59 1.23 -6.27 2.27
CA ALA A 59 2.23 -6.32 3.31
C ALA A 59 3.66 -6.28 2.76
N VAL A 60 4.54 -5.71 3.58
CA VAL A 60 5.99 -5.84 3.45
C VAL A 60 6.46 -6.52 4.73
N ALA A 61 6.95 -7.75 4.61
CA ALA A 61 7.45 -8.53 5.74
C ALA A 61 8.98 -8.59 5.69
N TYR A 62 9.61 -8.49 6.86
CA TYR A 62 11.07 -8.45 7.01
C TYR A 62 11.54 -9.64 7.83
N PHE A 63 12.57 -10.33 7.35
CA PHE A 63 13.25 -11.36 8.12
C PHE A 63 14.73 -11.39 7.75
N LYS A 64 15.62 -11.05 8.70
CA LYS A 64 17.06 -10.91 8.45
C LYS A 64 17.33 -9.93 7.29
N ASP A 65 17.97 -10.37 6.20
CA ASP A 65 18.27 -9.59 5.01
C ASP A 65 17.20 -9.69 3.91
N GLU A 66 16.10 -10.39 4.19
CA GLU A 66 15.00 -10.61 3.26
C GLU A 66 13.86 -9.61 3.46
N ILE A 67 13.28 -9.21 2.33
CA ILE A 67 12.08 -8.40 2.24
C ILE A 67 11.09 -9.16 1.37
N LYS A 68 9.96 -9.57 1.95
CA LYS A 68 8.89 -10.26 1.23
C LYS A 68 7.74 -9.30 0.98
N ILE A 69 7.30 -9.22 -0.26
CA ILE A 69 6.17 -8.39 -0.70
C ILE A 69 4.96 -9.28 -0.93
N ILE A 70 3.86 -8.98 -0.25
CA ILE A 70 2.63 -9.75 -0.28
C ILE A 70 1.51 -8.81 -0.73
N PRO A 71 1.10 -8.83 -2.03
CA PRO A 71 0.10 -7.90 -2.54
C PRO A 71 -1.25 -7.96 -1.82
N ASN A 72 -1.64 -9.13 -1.32
CA ASN A 72 -2.82 -9.31 -0.48
C ASN A 72 -2.52 -10.32 0.63
N CYS A 73 -2.26 -9.83 1.85
CA CYS A 73 -1.88 -10.65 2.99
C CYS A 73 -3.13 -11.11 3.75
N GLU A 74 -3.38 -12.41 3.73
CA GLU A 74 -4.52 -13.02 4.40
C GLU A 74 -4.47 -12.83 5.92
N ILE A 75 -3.27 -12.87 6.53
CA ILE A 75 -3.12 -12.65 7.97
C ILE A 75 -3.58 -11.24 8.36
N LEU A 76 -3.24 -10.23 7.55
CA LEU A 76 -3.71 -8.85 7.78
C LEU A 76 -5.22 -8.72 7.51
N THR A 77 -5.73 -9.44 6.52
CA THR A 77 -7.17 -9.46 6.19
C THR A 77 -8.01 -10.04 7.33
N ASN A 78 -7.51 -11.08 7.98
CA ASN A 78 -8.18 -11.83 9.05
C ASN A 78 -7.65 -11.49 10.44
N ILE A 79 -6.92 -10.39 10.59
CA ILE A 79 -6.34 -9.99 11.88
C ILE A 79 -7.43 -9.83 12.95
N ASP A 80 -7.09 -10.23 14.17
CA ASP A 80 -7.95 -10.20 15.34
C ASP A 80 -7.21 -9.59 16.55
N TYR A 81 -7.89 -9.57 17.70
CA TYR A 81 -7.39 -8.95 18.93
C TYR A 81 -6.28 -9.75 19.62
N ASP A 82 -6.04 -11.00 19.20
CA ASP A 82 -4.98 -11.85 19.76
C ASP A 82 -3.64 -11.61 19.04
N ALA A 83 -3.63 -10.81 17.97
CA ALA A 83 -2.44 -10.45 17.22
C ALA A 83 -1.46 -9.60 18.05
N GLU A 84 -0.19 -10.00 18.06
CA GLU A 84 0.89 -9.22 18.67
C GLU A 84 1.32 -8.07 17.75
N ILE A 85 1.13 -6.84 18.20
CA ILE A 85 1.53 -5.62 17.49
C ILE A 85 2.68 -4.94 18.21
N LEU A 86 3.76 -4.67 17.48
CA LEU A 86 4.91 -3.92 17.98
C LEU A 86 5.20 -2.74 17.03
N ASN A 87 5.18 -1.51 17.57
CA ASN A 87 5.41 -0.28 16.81
C ASN A 87 4.55 -0.14 15.53
N GLY A 88 3.31 -0.63 15.59
CA GLY A 88 2.36 -0.59 14.46
C GLY A 88 2.57 -1.68 13.41
N ALA A 89 3.47 -2.64 13.63
CA ALA A 89 3.68 -3.80 12.77
C ALA A 89 3.18 -5.08 13.45
N LEU A 90 2.60 -5.98 12.66
CA LEU A 90 2.26 -7.33 13.10
C LEU A 90 3.55 -8.16 13.30
N VAL A 91 3.71 -8.72 14.50
CA VAL A 91 4.81 -9.64 14.81
C VAL A 91 4.44 -11.03 14.30
N LEU A 92 5.36 -11.65 13.57
CA LEU A 92 5.21 -13.00 13.03
C LEU A 92 6.26 -13.93 13.63
N THR A 93 5.87 -15.18 13.84
CA THR A 93 6.83 -16.28 14.01
C THR A 93 7.57 -16.54 12.69
N GLU A 94 8.75 -17.17 12.79
CA GLU A 94 9.53 -17.54 11.60
C GLU A 94 8.74 -18.47 10.66
N ASP A 95 7.94 -19.38 11.20
CA ASP A 95 7.11 -20.30 10.41
C ASP A 95 5.97 -19.57 9.68
N GLN A 96 5.30 -18.62 10.34
CA GLN A 96 4.32 -17.76 9.67
C GLN A 96 4.95 -16.97 8.52
N TYR A 97 6.13 -16.37 8.74
CA TYR A 97 6.85 -15.64 7.69
C TYR A 97 7.19 -16.54 6.49
N LYS A 98 7.67 -17.77 6.73
CA LYS A 98 8.00 -18.72 5.65
C LYS A 98 6.78 -19.13 4.84
N GLN A 99 5.62 -19.27 5.48
CA GLN A 99 4.36 -19.63 4.84
C GLN A 99 3.69 -18.48 4.07
N LEU A 100 4.06 -17.23 4.34
CA LEU A 100 3.53 -16.09 3.59
C LEU A 100 3.81 -16.24 2.09
N PRO A 101 2.77 -16.14 1.22
CA PRO A 101 2.95 -16.08 -0.21
C PRO A 101 3.57 -14.74 -0.60
N GLY A 102 4.25 -14.68 -1.74
CA GLY A 102 4.76 -13.43 -2.27
C GLY A 102 6.22 -13.50 -2.70
N LYS A 103 6.66 -12.42 -3.34
CA LYS A 103 8.01 -12.33 -3.88
C LYS A 103 8.98 -11.86 -2.81
N THR A 104 10.06 -12.61 -2.65
CA THR A 104 11.17 -12.24 -1.75
C THR A 104 12.26 -11.53 -2.54
N PHE A 105 12.78 -10.46 -1.96
CA PHE A 105 13.93 -9.70 -2.41
C PHE A 105 14.98 -9.68 -1.31
N LYS A 106 16.24 -9.55 -1.68
CA LYS A 106 17.28 -9.17 -0.72
C LYS A 106 17.29 -7.67 -0.54
N HIS A 107 17.58 -7.20 0.67
CA HIS A 107 17.71 -5.76 0.93
C HIS A 107 18.76 -5.10 0.03
N SER A 108 19.83 -5.82 -0.36
CA SER A 108 20.86 -5.31 -1.28
C SER A 108 20.37 -5.07 -2.72
N GLU A 109 19.25 -5.69 -3.11
CA GLU A 109 18.67 -5.58 -4.46
C GLU A 109 17.72 -4.39 -4.57
N LEU A 110 17.29 -3.83 -3.43
CA LEU A 110 16.31 -2.75 -3.39
C LEU A 110 16.99 -1.39 -3.23
N MET A 111 16.69 -0.49 -4.15
CA MET A 111 17.02 0.93 -4.00
C MET A 111 16.15 1.50 -2.87
N THR A 112 16.75 2.19 -1.90
CA THR A 112 16.01 2.83 -0.80
C THR A 112 16.23 4.34 -0.82
N ASN A 113 15.31 5.09 -0.19
CA ASN A 113 15.42 6.53 0.08
C ASN A 113 15.55 7.43 -1.18
N THR A 114 16.53 8.33 -1.19
CA THR A 114 16.67 9.49 -2.11
C THR A 114 16.66 9.14 -3.60
N GLN A 115 16.87 7.88 -3.96
CA GLN A 115 16.79 7.41 -5.34
C GLN A 115 15.35 7.31 -5.86
N MET A 116 14.35 7.23 -4.97
CA MET A 116 12.93 7.19 -5.31
C MET A 116 12.35 8.57 -5.67
N THR A 117 13.11 9.65 -5.54
CA THR A 117 12.67 10.99 -5.96
C THR A 117 12.78 11.21 -7.47
N ARG A 118 13.15 10.19 -8.24
CA ARG A 118 13.18 10.25 -9.71
C ARG A 118 12.11 9.34 -10.27
N ILE A 119 11.28 9.90 -11.16
CA ILE A 119 10.14 9.17 -11.74
C ILE A 119 10.55 7.87 -12.46
N ASP A 120 11.67 7.89 -13.20
CA ASP A 120 12.19 6.72 -13.93
C ASP A 120 12.58 5.59 -12.98
N ARG A 121 13.12 5.93 -11.81
CA ARG A 121 13.49 4.97 -10.76
C ARG A 121 12.28 4.44 -10.02
N ALA A 122 11.27 5.26 -9.78
CA ALA A 122 10.01 4.82 -9.18
C ALA A 122 9.29 3.82 -10.10
N LYS A 123 9.20 4.10 -11.41
CA LYS A 123 8.61 3.18 -12.40
C LYS A 123 9.40 1.88 -12.58
N ALA A 124 10.70 1.89 -12.32
CA ALA A 124 11.52 0.68 -12.38
C ALA A 124 11.63 -0.06 -11.03
N HIS A 125 10.96 0.41 -9.97
CA HIS A 125 11.18 -0.14 -8.63
C HIS A 125 10.50 -1.51 -8.46
N PRO A 126 11.24 -2.58 -8.17
CA PRO A 126 10.69 -3.94 -8.20
C PRO A 126 9.59 -4.19 -7.17
N VAL A 127 9.64 -3.55 -6.00
CA VAL A 127 8.55 -3.62 -5.01
C VAL A 127 7.29 -2.92 -5.52
N LEU A 128 7.42 -1.78 -6.20
CA LEU A 128 6.25 -1.07 -6.70
C LEU A 128 5.63 -1.83 -7.88
N GLN A 129 6.45 -2.46 -8.72
CA GLN A 129 5.97 -3.37 -9.76
C GLN A 129 5.17 -4.54 -9.19
N GLU A 130 5.65 -5.14 -8.09
CA GLU A 130 4.94 -6.23 -7.43
C GLU A 130 3.62 -5.78 -6.81
N LEU A 131 3.56 -4.57 -6.24
CA LEU A 131 2.36 -4.05 -5.58
C LEU A 131 1.32 -3.46 -6.52
N LEU A 132 1.73 -2.88 -7.65
CA LEU A 132 0.86 -2.09 -8.52
C LEU A 132 0.62 -2.74 -9.89
N GLY A 133 1.51 -3.64 -10.34
CA GLY A 133 1.38 -4.29 -11.65
C GLY A 133 1.22 -3.28 -12.79
N ASP A 134 0.16 -3.43 -13.57
CA ASP A 134 -0.15 -2.58 -14.73
C ASP A 134 -0.51 -1.13 -14.33
N ASP A 135 -0.91 -0.90 -13.08
CA ASP A 135 -1.26 0.43 -12.59
C ASP A 135 -0.03 1.25 -12.15
N LEU A 136 1.17 0.65 -12.16
CA LEU A 136 2.39 1.30 -11.69
C LEU A 136 2.66 2.63 -12.40
N GLU A 137 2.76 2.58 -13.73
CA GLU A 137 3.14 3.75 -14.52
C GLU A 137 2.14 4.92 -14.37
N PRO A 138 0.82 4.75 -14.63
CA PRO A 138 -0.12 5.86 -14.51
C PRO A 138 -0.22 6.38 -13.07
N TYR A 139 -0.07 5.52 -12.07
CA TYR A 139 -0.12 5.93 -10.67
C TYR A 139 1.11 6.75 -10.28
N VAL A 140 2.31 6.31 -10.68
CA VAL A 140 3.56 7.05 -10.43
C VAL A 140 3.50 8.42 -11.11
N ASP A 141 3.06 8.50 -12.37
CA ASP A 141 2.91 9.79 -13.07
C ASP A 141 1.99 10.75 -12.29
N ALA A 142 0.83 10.25 -11.85
CA ALA A 142 -0.12 11.05 -11.09
C ALA A 142 0.41 11.52 -9.73
N VAL A 143 1.21 10.70 -9.03
CA VAL A 143 1.88 11.08 -7.78
C VAL A 143 2.88 12.21 -8.03
N PHE A 144 3.74 12.06 -9.03
CA PHE A 144 4.77 13.04 -9.35
C PHE A 144 4.17 14.37 -9.82
N ASP A 145 3.13 14.32 -10.66
CA ASP A 145 2.37 15.51 -11.08
C ASP A 145 1.76 16.26 -9.89
N LYS A 146 1.23 15.54 -8.91
CA LYS A 146 0.67 16.17 -7.71
C LYS A 146 1.76 16.80 -6.86
N VAL A 147 2.88 16.12 -6.63
CA VAL A 147 4.03 16.67 -5.88
C VAL A 147 4.54 17.95 -6.55
N LYS A 148 4.69 17.94 -7.88
CA LYS A 148 5.08 19.11 -8.66
C LYS A 148 4.10 20.27 -8.49
N LYS A 149 2.79 20.01 -8.52
CA LYS A 149 1.75 21.03 -8.29
C LYS A 149 1.75 21.58 -6.85
N SER A 150 1.98 20.74 -5.87
CA SER A 150 1.93 21.11 -4.44
C SER A 150 3.17 21.88 -3.98
N TYR A 151 4.35 21.55 -4.51
CA TYR A 151 5.63 22.10 -4.03
C TYR A 151 6.39 22.94 -5.07
N GLY A 152 5.87 23.07 -6.30
CA GLY A 152 6.50 23.85 -7.37
C GLY A 152 7.85 23.30 -7.84
N THR A 153 8.14 22.03 -7.54
CA THR A 153 9.44 21.41 -7.83
C THR A 153 9.42 20.72 -9.19
N ASP A 154 10.26 21.16 -10.12
CA ASP A 154 10.57 20.45 -11.38
C ASP A 154 11.45 19.20 -11.18
N LYS A 155 11.84 18.89 -9.94
CA LYS A 155 12.77 17.80 -9.56
C LYS A 155 12.09 16.58 -8.95
N ALA A 156 10.82 16.35 -9.26
CA ALA A 156 10.19 15.04 -9.09
C ALA A 156 10.49 14.23 -10.36
#